data_AF-A0A2S6RNQ0-F1
#
_entry.id   AF-A0A2S6RNQ0-F1
#
_cell.length_a   1.000
_cell.length_b   1.000
_cell.length_c   1.000
_cell.angle_alpha   90.00
_cell.angle_beta   90.00
_cell.angle_gamma   90.00
#
_symmetry.space_group_name_H-M   'P 1'
#
loop_
_entity.id
_entity.type
_entity.pdbx_description
1 polymer ?
#
loop_
_entity_poly.entity_id
_entity_poly.type
_entity_poly.pdbx_seq_one_letter_code
_entity_poly.pdbx_strand_id
1 'polypeptide(L)'
;MKVIYKNPKRIRDIIVYKPDVFLDNRGFFYETFQKKKLVHLGINEDFVQDNRSYSKKGVLRGIHFLEGKQQAQLLSVVEGKILDVIVDLRKNSKTFKKWFSIELSDKNHYHLYIPRGFGHGFYVLSDKAKINYKTTEYFNKKNEKGIIWNDKDLNIKWPVKNPILSLRDKKFSNLKTVFKNLNNEKNKSFKKKNKPFLINVPFFPGKKASLYYFEPKIFKMKSIKRIFYINGNKNVKRGSHAHKKCNQVLICQKGKVRVNCTYSNKDKKSFLLKSCKTALFINKMTWTDIEYLENETIISVICDRKYEVHDYIHDYEKFIESFK
;
A
#
# COMPACT_ATOMS: atom_id res chain seq x y z
N MET A 1 -30.39 -17.11 -8.22
CA MET A 1 -28.92 -17.23 -8.27
C MET A 1 -28.46 -18.31 -7.32
N LYS A 2 -27.57 -19.21 -7.76
CA LYS A 2 -27.05 -20.31 -6.93
C LYS A 2 -25.56 -20.13 -6.65
N VAL A 3 -25.16 -20.11 -5.38
CA VAL A 3 -23.75 -20.16 -5.00
C VAL A 3 -23.21 -21.57 -5.27
N ILE A 4 -22.13 -21.66 -6.04
CA ILE A 4 -21.44 -22.91 -6.37
C ILE A 4 -20.27 -23.13 -5.41
N TYR A 5 -19.48 -22.08 -5.17
CA TYR A 5 -18.40 -22.09 -4.19
C TYR A 5 -18.41 -20.80 -3.38
N LYS A 6 -18.21 -20.94 -2.07
CA LYS A 6 -17.92 -19.83 -1.17
C LYS A 6 -16.73 -20.21 -0.31
N ASN A 7 -15.70 -19.37 -0.30
CA ASN A 7 -14.44 -19.61 0.42
C ASN A 7 -13.73 -20.94 0.04
N PRO A 8 -13.57 -21.26 -1.27
CA PRO A 8 -12.98 -22.53 -1.70
C PRO A 8 -11.57 -22.72 -1.14
N LYS A 9 -11.23 -23.96 -0.75
CA LYS A 9 -9.94 -24.30 -0.10
C LYS A 9 -9.61 -23.42 1.12
N ARG A 10 -10.63 -22.95 1.85
CA ARG A 10 -10.52 -22.00 2.98
C ARG A 10 -9.98 -20.61 2.59
N ILE A 11 -9.86 -20.32 1.30
CA ILE A 11 -9.44 -19.01 0.80
C ILE A 11 -10.63 -18.08 0.89
N ARG A 12 -10.61 -17.16 1.86
CA ARG A 12 -11.75 -16.30 2.19
C ARG A 12 -12.10 -15.33 1.05
N ASP A 13 -13.39 -15.05 0.93
CA ASP A 13 -14.04 -13.98 0.17
C ASP A 13 -14.18 -14.23 -1.35
N ILE A 14 -13.62 -15.33 -1.88
CA ILE A 14 -13.90 -15.78 -3.25
C ILE A 14 -15.32 -16.38 -3.29
N ILE A 15 -16.10 -15.94 -4.27
CA ILE A 15 -17.46 -16.44 -4.53
C ILE A 15 -17.56 -16.85 -5.99
N VAL A 16 -18.03 -18.07 -6.22
CA VAL A 16 -18.47 -18.55 -7.54
C VAL A 16 -19.97 -18.77 -7.46
N TYR A 17 -20.71 -18.21 -8.40
CA TYR A 17 -22.15 -18.39 -8.49
C TYR A 17 -22.60 -18.65 -9.93
N LYS A 18 -23.77 -19.26 -10.07
CA LYS A 18 -24.49 -19.41 -11.32
C LYS A 18 -25.70 -18.46 -11.32
N PRO A 19 -25.89 -17.62 -12.35
CA PRO A 19 -27.10 -16.83 -12.52
C PRO A 19 -28.30 -17.76 -12.79
N ASP A 20 -29.50 -17.21 -12.69
CA ASP A 20 -30.71 -17.92 -13.11
C ASP A 20 -30.73 -17.91 -14.64
N VAL A 21 -30.59 -19.09 -15.26
CA VAL A 21 -30.54 -19.26 -16.71
C VAL A 21 -31.89 -19.78 -17.19
N PHE A 22 -32.56 -18.97 -18.00
CA PHE A 22 -33.85 -19.29 -18.59
C PHE A 22 -33.60 -19.81 -20.00
N LEU A 23 -33.95 -21.06 -20.27
CA LEU A 23 -33.81 -21.68 -21.58
C LEU A 23 -35.16 -21.82 -22.26
N ASP A 24 -35.20 -21.59 -23.57
CA ASP A 24 -36.36 -21.84 -24.43
C ASP A 24 -35.89 -22.26 -25.84
N ASN A 25 -36.84 -22.41 -26.78
CA ASN A 25 -36.55 -22.80 -28.16
C ASN A 25 -35.74 -21.75 -28.96
N ARG A 26 -35.61 -20.51 -28.46
CA ARG A 26 -34.80 -19.44 -29.08
C ARG A 26 -33.36 -19.45 -28.58
N GLY A 27 -33.10 -20.05 -27.41
CA GLY A 27 -31.79 -20.13 -26.79
C GLY A 27 -31.85 -20.02 -25.28
N PHE A 28 -31.03 -19.12 -24.71
CA PHE A 28 -31.04 -18.85 -23.27
C PHE A 28 -30.95 -17.35 -22.97
N PHE A 29 -31.46 -16.96 -21.81
CA PHE A 29 -31.35 -15.62 -21.25
C PHE A 29 -30.92 -15.71 -19.78
N TYR A 30 -30.04 -14.80 -19.35
CA TYR A 30 -29.76 -14.56 -17.93
C TYR A 30 -29.22 -13.14 -17.71
N GLU A 31 -29.45 -12.60 -16.53
CA GLU A 31 -28.85 -11.34 -16.09
C GLU A 31 -27.38 -11.57 -15.71
N THR A 32 -26.46 -10.99 -16.49
CA THR A 32 -25.02 -11.08 -16.22
C THR A 32 -24.61 -10.28 -14.97
N PHE A 33 -25.38 -9.25 -14.62
CA PHE A 33 -25.12 -8.40 -13.46
C PHE A 33 -26.41 -7.79 -12.91
N GLN A 34 -26.60 -7.87 -11.59
CA GLN A 34 -27.66 -7.17 -10.87
C GLN A 34 -27.17 -6.82 -9.47
N LYS A 35 -27.02 -5.52 -9.17
CA LYS A 35 -26.37 -5.03 -7.93
C LYS A 35 -27.06 -5.57 -6.67
N LYS A 36 -28.39 -5.51 -6.58
CA LYS A 36 -29.13 -6.00 -5.40
C LYS A 36 -28.87 -7.49 -5.15
N LYS A 37 -28.89 -8.35 -6.17
CA LYS A 37 -28.62 -9.80 -6.07
C LYS A 37 -27.18 -10.06 -5.62
N LEU A 38 -26.21 -9.29 -6.12
CA LEU A 38 -24.81 -9.40 -5.67
C LEU A 38 -24.63 -8.99 -4.20
N VAL A 39 -25.31 -7.94 -3.75
CA VAL A 39 -25.29 -7.54 -2.33
C VAL A 39 -25.81 -8.66 -1.43
N HIS A 40 -26.86 -9.39 -1.83
CA HIS A 40 -27.35 -10.57 -1.10
C HIS A 40 -26.33 -11.72 -1.03
N LEU A 41 -25.39 -11.80 -1.98
CA LEU A 41 -24.27 -12.75 -1.91
C LEU A 41 -23.11 -12.27 -1.03
N GLY A 42 -23.17 -11.04 -0.51
CA GLY A 42 -22.08 -10.39 0.22
C GLY A 42 -21.11 -9.61 -0.68
N ILE A 43 -21.45 -9.38 -1.95
CA ILE A 43 -20.65 -8.61 -2.89
C ILE A 43 -21.24 -7.19 -2.97
N ASN A 44 -20.79 -6.32 -2.06
CA ASN A 44 -21.21 -4.92 -2.02
C ASN A 44 -20.14 -4.00 -2.64
N GLU A 45 -19.88 -4.20 -3.93
CA GLU A 45 -18.84 -3.48 -4.67
C GLU A 45 -19.45 -2.58 -5.74
N ASP A 46 -18.83 -1.42 -5.96
CA ASP A 46 -19.17 -0.54 -7.08
C ASP A 46 -18.19 -0.81 -8.23
N PHE A 47 -18.70 -1.40 -9.30
CA PHE A 47 -17.93 -1.69 -10.49
C PHE A 47 -17.97 -0.47 -11.43
N VAL A 48 -16.79 0.02 -11.80
CA VAL A 48 -16.63 1.30 -12.53
C VAL A 48 -16.06 1.13 -13.94
N GLN A 49 -15.66 -0.09 -14.30
CA GLN A 49 -15.11 -0.40 -15.61
C GLN A 49 -15.50 -1.81 -16.06
N ASP A 50 -15.89 -1.92 -17.32
CA ASP A 50 -16.12 -3.18 -18.04
C ASP A 50 -14.99 -3.46 -19.00
N ASN A 51 -14.58 -4.73 -19.06
CA ASN A 51 -13.53 -5.19 -19.95
C ASN A 51 -13.97 -6.46 -20.67
N ARG A 52 -13.46 -6.62 -21.89
CA ARG A 52 -13.65 -7.83 -22.68
C ARG A 52 -12.32 -8.27 -23.26
N SER A 53 -12.09 -9.58 -23.27
CA SER A 53 -10.94 -10.16 -23.95
C SER A 53 -11.35 -11.30 -24.86
N TYR A 54 -10.58 -11.48 -25.93
CA TYR A 54 -10.62 -12.64 -26.82
C TYR A 54 -9.25 -13.29 -26.81
N SER A 55 -9.23 -14.62 -26.73
CA SER A 55 -7.99 -15.39 -26.70
C SER A 55 -8.18 -16.72 -27.43
N LYS A 56 -7.14 -17.15 -28.17
CA LYS A 56 -7.10 -18.46 -28.82
C LYS A 56 -6.68 -19.53 -27.80
N LYS A 57 -6.87 -20.81 -28.14
CA LYS A 57 -6.36 -21.95 -27.37
C LYS A 57 -4.89 -21.79 -27.02
N GLY A 58 -4.51 -22.23 -25.83
CA GLY A 58 -3.11 -22.19 -25.41
C GLY A 58 -2.65 -20.86 -24.85
N VAL A 59 -3.45 -19.79 -24.96
CA VAL A 59 -3.14 -18.49 -24.35
C VAL A 59 -3.27 -18.57 -22.84
N LEU A 60 -2.26 -18.07 -22.13
CA LEU A 60 -2.29 -17.83 -20.70
C LEU A 60 -2.10 -16.33 -20.45
N ARG A 61 -2.96 -15.74 -19.61
CA ARG A 61 -2.80 -14.37 -19.12
C ARG A 61 -2.66 -14.41 -17.61
N GLY A 62 -1.61 -13.80 -17.08
CA GLY A 62 -1.38 -13.76 -15.64
C GLY A 62 -0.02 -14.30 -15.19
N ILE A 63 0.28 -14.27 -13.90
CA ILE A 63 -0.65 -13.94 -12.79
C ILE A 63 -0.57 -12.45 -12.50
N HIS A 64 -1.65 -11.70 -12.71
CA HIS A 64 -1.71 -10.25 -12.56
C HIS A 64 -2.27 -9.83 -11.21
N PHE A 65 -1.75 -8.75 -10.65
CA PHE A 65 -2.30 -8.09 -9.47
C PHE A 65 -1.96 -6.60 -9.47
N LEU A 66 -2.64 -5.81 -8.65
CA LEU A 66 -2.36 -4.39 -8.48
C LEU A 66 -1.67 -4.11 -7.15
N GLU A 67 -0.67 -3.23 -7.18
CA GLU A 67 -0.09 -2.60 -6.00
C GLU A 67 -0.81 -1.28 -5.65
N GLY A 68 -1.02 -1.02 -4.36
CA GLY A 68 -1.65 0.22 -3.90
C GLY A 68 -3.18 0.15 -4.03
N LYS A 69 -3.74 0.89 -5.00
CA LYS A 69 -5.20 0.83 -5.27
C LYS A 69 -5.54 -0.46 -5.98
N GLN A 70 -6.02 -1.43 -5.21
CA GLN A 70 -6.38 -2.77 -5.70
C GLN A 70 -7.79 -2.81 -6.26
N GLN A 71 -8.03 -3.75 -7.18
CA GLN A 71 -9.33 -3.98 -7.81
C GLN A 71 -9.91 -5.31 -7.34
N ALA A 72 -11.22 -5.32 -7.07
CA ALA A 72 -11.99 -6.55 -7.14
C ALA A 72 -12.45 -6.76 -8.59
N GLN A 73 -12.67 -8.02 -8.97
CA GLN A 73 -13.08 -8.41 -10.31
C GLN A 73 -14.32 -9.28 -10.24
N LEU A 74 -15.24 -9.11 -11.19
CA LEU A 74 -16.35 -10.03 -11.43
C LEU A 74 -16.30 -10.48 -12.88
N LEU A 75 -16.04 -11.76 -13.13
CA LEU A 75 -15.76 -12.28 -14.47
C LEU A 75 -16.63 -13.47 -14.85
N SER A 76 -16.88 -13.60 -16.15
CA SER A 76 -17.65 -14.70 -16.75
C SER A 76 -17.16 -15.00 -18.17
N VAL A 77 -17.39 -16.23 -18.64
CA VAL A 77 -17.08 -16.64 -20.00
C VAL A 77 -18.34 -16.55 -20.86
N VAL A 78 -18.23 -15.82 -21.97
CA VAL A 78 -19.32 -15.60 -22.94
C VAL A 78 -19.28 -16.66 -24.04
N GLU A 79 -18.08 -17.12 -24.41
CA GLU A 79 -17.86 -18.13 -25.44
C GLU A 79 -16.63 -18.95 -25.06
N GLY A 80 -16.71 -20.27 -25.23
CA GLY A 80 -15.60 -21.19 -24.98
C GLY A 80 -15.41 -21.56 -23.51
N LYS A 81 -14.19 -21.96 -23.15
CA LYS A 81 -13.82 -22.52 -21.84
C LYS A 81 -12.42 -22.12 -21.43
N ILE A 82 -12.25 -21.76 -20.15
CA ILE A 82 -10.97 -21.44 -19.53
C ILE A 82 -10.78 -22.19 -18.21
N LEU A 83 -9.53 -22.40 -17.82
CA LEU A 83 -9.15 -22.67 -16.44
C LEU A 83 -8.72 -21.35 -15.81
N ASP A 84 -9.53 -20.83 -14.89
CA ASP A 84 -9.24 -19.61 -14.13
C ASP A 84 -8.54 -19.95 -12.82
N VAL A 85 -7.55 -19.14 -12.41
CA VAL A 85 -6.73 -19.34 -11.22
C VAL A 85 -6.64 -18.04 -10.41
N ILE A 86 -6.92 -18.18 -9.12
CA ILE A 86 -6.94 -17.10 -8.13
C ILE A 86 -5.91 -17.42 -7.05
N VAL A 87 -4.99 -16.50 -6.78
CA VAL A 87 -3.90 -16.64 -5.82
C VAL A 87 -4.07 -15.64 -4.68
N ASP A 88 -4.09 -16.11 -3.43
CA ASP A 88 -4.20 -15.21 -2.28
C ASP A 88 -2.85 -14.51 -2.00
N LEU A 89 -2.77 -13.21 -2.36
CA LEU A 89 -1.59 -12.38 -2.18
C LEU A 89 -1.69 -11.44 -0.97
N ARG A 90 -2.70 -11.64 -0.11
CA ARG A 90 -2.91 -10.83 1.09
C ARG A 90 -1.94 -11.29 2.17
N LYS A 91 -0.96 -10.45 2.51
CA LYS A 91 0.14 -10.78 3.44
C LYS A 91 -0.32 -11.29 4.82
N ASN A 92 -1.45 -10.79 5.31
CA ASN A 92 -2.00 -11.15 6.63
C ASN A 92 -3.01 -12.32 6.54
N SER A 93 -3.19 -12.93 5.37
CA SER A 93 -4.10 -14.05 5.18
C SER A 93 -3.47 -15.35 5.67
N LYS A 94 -4.25 -16.18 6.38
CA LYS A 94 -3.86 -17.56 6.75
C LYS A 94 -3.65 -18.45 5.52
N THR A 95 -4.21 -18.07 4.36
CA THR A 95 -4.06 -18.77 3.08
C THR A 95 -3.12 -18.06 2.12
N PHE A 96 -2.25 -17.17 2.62
CA PHE A 96 -1.26 -16.48 1.78
C PHE A 96 -0.47 -17.48 0.91
N LYS A 97 -0.34 -17.15 -0.39
CA LYS A 97 0.27 -17.96 -1.46
C LYS A 97 -0.49 -19.23 -1.86
N LYS A 98 -1.62 -19.54 -1.22
CA LYS A 98 -2.51 -20.62 -1.67
C LYS A 98 -3.34 -20.13 -2.85
N TRP A 99 -3.74 -21.08 -3.68
CA TRP A 99 -4.51 -20.79 -4.89
C TRP A 99 -5.70 -21.74 -5.05
N PHE A 100 -6.71 -21.22 -5.73
CA PHE A 100 -7.90 -21.93 -6.17
C PHE A 100 -7.99 -21.85 -7.69
N SER A 101 -8.48 -22.90 -8.33
CA SER A 101 -8.69 -22.94 -9.77
C SER A 101 -10.07 -23.48 -10.08
N ILE A 102 -10.69 -22.98 -11.16
CA ILE A 102 -12.02 -23.39 -11.61
C ILE A 102 -12.14 -23.32 -13.12
N GLU A 103 -12.85 -24.27 -13.72
CA GLU A 103 -13.26 -24.14 -15.11
C GLU A 103 -14.48 -23.22 -15.24
N LEU A 104 -14.36 -22.18 -16.06
CA LEU A 104 -15.47 -21.31 -16.45
C LEU A 104 -15.75 -21.51 -17.93
N SER A 105 -17.03 -21.58 -18.31
CA SER A 105 -17.42 -21.77 -19.70
C SER A 105 -18.73 -21.08 -20.03
N ASP A 106 -18.93 -20.90 -21.33
CA ASP A 106 -20.21 -20.54 -21.93
C ASP A 106 -21.32 -21.56 -21.63
N LYS A 107 -21.00 -22.81 -21.30
CA LYS A 107 -22.00 -23.84 -20.95
C LYS A 107 -22.40 -23.84 -19.47
N ASN A 108 -21.45 -23.56 -18.56
CA ASN A 108 -21.76 -23.59 -17.12
C ASN A 108 -22.32 -22.26 -16.62
N HIS A 109 -22.06 -21.16 -17.35
CA HIS A 109 -22.48 -19.79 -17.02
C HIS A 109 -22.00 -19.31 -15.65
N TYR A 110 -20.93 -19.91 -15.12
CA TYR A 110 -20.41 -19.53 -13.82
C TYR A 110 -19.79 -18.13 -13.88
N HIS A 111 -20.09 -17.37 -12.83
CA HIS A 111 -19.50 -16.08 -12.55
C HIS A 111 -18.58 -16.23 -11.35
N LEU A 112 -17.40 -15.63 -11.45
CA LEU A 112 -16.37 -15.66 -10.43
C LEU A 112 -16.12 -14.23 -9.94
N TYR A 113 -16.32 -14.03 -8.64
CA TYR A 113 -15.94 -12.82 -7.93
C TYR A 113 -14.59 -13.02 -7.23
N ILE A 114 -13.65 -12.12 -7.52
CA ILE A 114 -12.30 -12.08 -6.96
C ILE A 114 -12.16 -10.79 -6.15
N PRO A 115 -11.88 -10.87 -4.84
CA PRO A 115 -11.69 -9.68 -4.01
C PRO A 115 -10.41 -8.91 -4.32
N ARG A 116 -10.29 -7.71 -3.76
CA ARG A 116 -9.02 -6.97 -3.71
C ARG A 116 -7.92 -7.79 -3.02
N GLY A 117 -6.70 -7.66 -3.51
CA GLY A 117 -5.52 -8.28 -2.89
C GLY A 117 -5.19 -9.70 -3.36
N PHE A 118 -5.88 -10.18 -4.40
CA PHE A 118 -5.59 -11.43 -5.06
C PHE A 118 -4.76 -11.24 -6.33
N GLY A 119 -4.04 -12.29 -6.72
CA GLY A 119 -3.49 -12.45 -8.06
C GLY A 119 -4.47 -13.27 -8.92
N HIS A 120 -4.63 -12.90 -10.18
CA HIS A 120 -5.54 -13.54 -11.12
C HIS A 120 -4.81 -13.95 -12.40
N GLY A 121 -5.15 -15.12 -12.93
CA GLY A 121 -4.74 -15.52 -14.27
C GLY A 121 -5.64 -16.62 -14.82
N PHE A 122 -5.62 -16.82 -16.13
CA PHE A 122 -6.39 -17.89 -16.77
C PHE A 122 -5.66 -18.50 -17.95
N TYR A 123 -6.03 -19.73 -18.28
CA TYR A 123 -5.58 -20.47 -19.46
C TYR A 123 -6.76 -20.89 -20.33
N VAL A 124 -6.67 -20.69 -21.64
CA VAL A 124 -7.74 -21.03 -22.59
C VAL A 124 -7.70 -22.51 -22.97
N LEU A 125 -8.78 -23.22 -22.64
CA LEU A 125 -8.92 -24.67 -22.86
C LEU A 125 -9.54 -25.02 -24.22
N SER A 126 -10.51 -24.22 -24.68
CA SER A 126 -11.16 -24.38 -25.99
C SER A 126 -10.39 -23.68 -27.12
N ASP A 127 -10.84 -23.84 -28.37
CA ASP A 127 -10.20 -23.22 -29.54
C ASP A 127 -10.11 -21.68 -29.45
N LYS A 128 -11.13 -21.09 -28.83
CA LYS A 128 -11.23 -19.67 -28.49
C LYS A 128 -11.97 -19.50 -27.17
N ALA A 129 -11.72 -18.39 -26.48
CA ALA A 129 -12.54 -17.94 -25.37
C ALA A 129 -12.77 -16.43 -25.41
N LYS A 130 -14.00 -16.01 -25.11
CA LYS A 130 -14.37 -14.61 -24.89
C LYS A 130 -14.77 -14.43 -23.42
N ILE A 131 -14.08 -13.53 -22.74
CA ILE A 131 -14.27 -13.28 -21.30
C ILE A 131 -14.74 -11.85 -21.12
N ASN A 132 -15.79 -11.66 -20.34
CA ASN A 132 -16.19 -10.36 -19.83
C ASN A 132 -15.78 -10.26 -18.36
N TYR A 133 -15.28 -9.11 -17.94
CA TYR A 133 -15.04 -8.85 -16.52
C TYR A 133 -15.21 -7.39 -16.15
N LYS A 134 -15.79 -7.18 -14.96
CA LYS A 134 -15.98 -5.88 -14.31
C LYS A 134 -14.89 -5.64 -13.28
N THR A 135 -14.46 -4.38 -13.10
CA THR A 135 -13.49 -3.99 -12.06
C THR A 135 -13.97 -2.81 -11.22
N THR A 136 -13.56 -2.78 -9.95
CA THR A 136 -13.95 -1.73 -8.98
C THR A 136 -13.07 -0.48 -9.00
N GLU A 137 -12.04 -0.47 -9.84
CA GLU A 137 -11.23 0.72 -10.12
C GLU A 137 -10.91 0.77 -11.60
N TYR A 138 -10.49 1.94 -12.09
CA TYR A 138 -9.97 2.12 -13.44
C TYR A 138 -8.60 1.48 -13.62
N PHE A 139 -8.32 1.03 -14.84
CA PHE A 139 -7.01 0.50 -15.21
C PHE A 139 -5.89 1.50 -14.94
N ASN A 140 -4.84 1.03 -14.24
CA ASN A 140 -3.63 1.82 -14.00
C ASN A 140 -2.38 0.99 -14.27
N LYS A 141 -1.81 1.19 -15.46
CA LYS A 141 -0.59 0.51 -15.91
C LYS A 141 0.60 0.63 -14.94
N LYS A 142 0.70 1.73 -14.18
CA LYS A 142 1.82 1.95 -13.23
C LYS A 142 1.73 1.03 -12.01
N ASN A 143 0.53 0.66 -11.62
CA ASN A 143 0.27 -0.15 -10.42
C ASN A 143 0.15 -1.65 -10.74
N GLU A 144 0.04 -2.00 -12.02
CA GLU A 144 -0.03 -3.38 -12.46
C GLU A 144 1.32 -4.07 -12.29
N LYS A 145 1.28 -5.19 -11.58
CA LYS A 145 2.40 -6.09 -11.36
C LYS A 145 1.97 -7.50 -11.76
N GLY A 146 2.94 -8.38 -11.91
CA GLY A 146 2.65 -9.78 -12.16
C GLY A 146 3.70 -10.72 -11.59
N ILE A 147 3.27 -11.97 -11.44
CA ILE A 147 4.08 -13.10 -11.04
C ILE A 147 4.14 -14.05 -12.24
N ILE A 148 5.32 -14.62 -12.51
CA ILE A 148 5.49 -15.58 -13.59
C ILE A 148 4.55 -16.78 -13.41
N TRP A 149 3.91 -17.20 -14.49
CA TRP A 149 2.85 -18.23 -14.45
C TRP A 149 3.32 -19.58 -13.89
N ASN A 150 4.58 -19.95 -14.12
CA ASN A 150 5.23 -21.18 -13.68
C ASN A 150 6.05 -21.01 -12.39
N ASP A 151 5.64 -20.08 -11.53
CA ASP A 151 6.28 -19.85 -10.25
C ASP A 151 6.35 -21.14 -9.40
N LYS A 152 7.56 -21.52 -8.98
CA LYS A 152 7.80 -22.75 -8.21
C LYS A 152 7.19 -22.72 -6.80
N ASP A 153 7.07 -21.55 -6.17
CA ASP A 153 6.50 -21.45 -4.82
C ASP A 153 4.97 -21.56 -4.85
N LEU A 154 4.33 -21.03 -5.90
CA LEU A 154 2.89 -21.19 -6.11
C LEU A 154 2.54 -22.61 -6.60
N ASN A 155 3.39 -23.22 -7.44
CA ASN A 155 3.24 -24.59 -7.94
C ASN A 155 1.82 -24.85 -8.52
N ILE A 156 1.33 -23.90 -9.32
CA ILE A 156 0.00 -23.98 -9.94
C ILE A 156 0.01 -25.09 -10.99
N LYS A 157 -1.02 -25.94 -10.96
CA LYS A 157 -1.18 -27.06 -11.89
C LYS A 157 -1.87 -26.62 -13.18
N TRP A 158 -1.13 -25.92 -14.03
CA TRP A 158 -1.61 -25.55 -15.37
C TRP A 158 -1.60 -26.77 -16.30
N PRO A 159 -2.63 -26.96 -17.15
CA PRO A 159 -2.72 -28.10 -18.08
C PRO A 159 -1.90 -27.85 -19.36
N VAL A 160 -0.72 -27.24 -19.22
CA VAL A 160 0.13 -26.83 -20.34
C VAL A 160 1.59 -26.74 -19.91
N LYS A 161 2.51 -27.14 -20.79
CA LYS A 161 3.96 -26.96 -20.60
C LYS A 161 4.47 -25.65 -21.23
N ASN A 162 4.00 -25.33 -22.44
CA ASN A 162 4.43 -24.17 -23.23
C ASN A 162 3.24 -23.28 -23.61
N PRO A 163 2.76 -22.39 -22.71
CA PRO A 163 1.65 -21.49 -23.03
C PRO A 163 2.05 -20.35 -23.95
N ILE A 164 1.08 -19.80 -24.67
CA ILE A 164 1.21 -18.54 -25.41
C ILE A 164 1.06 -17.39 -24.42
N LEU A 165 2.12 -16.61 -24.24
CA LEU A 165 2.20 -15.49 -23.29
C LEU A 165 2.46 -14.18 -24.01
N SER A 166 2.01 -13.08 -23.40
CA SER A 166 2.44 -11.75 -23.82
C SER A 166 3.94 -11.54 -23.51
N LEU A 167 4.60 -10.62 -24.22
CA LEU A 167 5.99 -10.24 -23.92
C LEU A 167 6.15 -9.75 -22.48
N ARG A 168 5.12 -9.13 -21.92
CA ARG A 168 5.09 -8.65 -20.54
C ARG A 168 5.04 -9.81 -19.56
N ASP A 169 4.14 -10.75 -19.78
CA ASP A 169 3.94 -11.89 -18.88
C ASP A 169 5.17 -12.81 -18.86
N LYS A 170 5.88 -12.95 -20.00
CA LYS A 170 7.17 -13.64 -20.09
C LYS A 170 8.27 -13.03 -19.21
N LYS A 171 8.19 -11.72 -18.92
CA LYS A 171 9.19 -10.96 -18.17
C LYS A 171 8.87 -10.83 -16.68
N PHE A 172 7.73 -11.35 -16.21
CA PHE A 172 7.43 -11.30 -14.78
C PHE A 172 8.43 -12.12 -13.97
N SER A 173 8.70 -11.65 -12.76
CA SER A 173 9.58 -12.34 -11.83
C SER A 173 8.80 -13.37 -11.00
N ASN A 174 9.53 -14.25 -10.33
CA ASN A 174 8.96 -15.16 -9.34
C ASN A 174 8.41 -14.40 -8.11
N LEU A 175 7.54 -15.06 -7.37
CA LEU A 175 6.83 -14.54 -6.20
C LEU A 175 7.79 -13.95 -5.17
N LYS A 176 8.87 -14.65 -4.82
CA LYS A 176 9.87 -14.19 -3.85
C LYS A 176 10.49 -12.85 -4.28
N THR A 177 10.94 -12.75 -5.52
CA THR A 177 11.54 -11.53 -6.07
C THR A 177 10.53 -10.38 -6.10
N VAL A 178 9.31 -10.64 -6.54
CA VAL A 178 8.22 -9.64 -6.55
C VAL A 178 8.02 -9.08 -5.14
N PHE A 179 7.80 -9.93 -4.13
CA PHE A 179 7.55 -9.47 -2.76
C PHE A 179 8.76 -8.80 -2.11
N LYS A 180 9.99 -9.24 -2.42
CA LYS A 180 11.23 -8.58 -1.99
C LYS A 180 11.31 -7.15 -2.55
N ASN A 181 11.01 -6.97 -3.84
CA ASN A 181 11.03 -5.66 -4.49
C ASN A 181 9.96 -4.71 -3.91
N LEU A 182 8.74 -5.21 -3.72
CA LEU A 182 7.65 -4.44 -3.08
C LEU A 182 8.02 -3.96 -1.68
N ASN A 183 8.68 -4.80 -0.88
CA ASN A 183 9.15 -4.41 0.45
C ASN A 183 10.26 -3.35 0.38
N ASN A 184 11.22 -3.50 -0.54
CA ASN A 184 12.29 -2.53 -0.74
C ASN A 184 11.78 -1.16 -1.19
N GLU A 185 10.80 -1.12 -2.10
CA GLU A 185 10.17 0.12 -2.56
C GLU A 185 9.42 0.83 -1.42
N LYS A 186 8.67 0.08 -0.60
CA LYS A 186 8.03 0.62 0.60
C LYS A 186 9.04 1.18 1.60
N ASN A 187 10.14 0.48 1.84
CA ASN A 187 11.20 0.94 2.73
C ASN A 187 11.88 2.20 2.21
N LYS A 188 12.16 2.30 0.89
CA LYS A 188 12.69 3.52 0.27
C LYS A 188 11.71 4.71 0.40
N SER A 189 10.41 4.47 0.17
CA SER A 189 9.38 5.50 0.32
C SER A 189 9.23 5.97 1.77
N PHE A 190 9.27 5.04 2.72
CA PHE A 190 9.28 5.34 4.15
C PHE A 190 10.49 6.19 4.55
N LYS A 191 11.70 5.79 4.12
CA LYS A 191 12.94 6.57 4.33
C LYS A 191 12.85 7.98 3.75
N LYS A 192 12.28 8.15 2.56
CA LYS A 192 12.11 9.49 1.94
C LYS A 192 11.09 10.36 2.69
N LYS A 193 10.04 9.76 3.27
CA LYS A 193 9.00 10.50 4.02
C LYS A 193 9.41 10.93 5.42
N ASN A 194 10.32 10.21 6.08
CA ASN A 194 10.71 10.49 7.48
C ASN A 194 12.06 11.22 7.62
N LYS A 195 12.66 11.67 6.51
CA LYS A 195 13.91 12.43 6.59
C LYS A 195 13.65 13.81 7.22
N PRO A 196 14.30 14.15 8.35
CA PRO A 196 14.20 15.47 8.95
C PRO A 196 14.81 16.54 8.03
N PHE A 197 14.27 17.75 8.08
CA PHE A 197 14.67 18.85 7.19
C PHE A 197 14.55 20.21 7.85
N LEU A 198 15.35 21.17 7.38
CA LEU A 198 15.30 22.55 7.82
C LEU A 198 14.18 23.30 7.09
N ILE A 199 13.54 24.21 7.83
CA ILE A 199 12.52 25.13 7.36
C ILE A 199 13.02 26.54 7.64
N ASN A 200 12.95 27.41 6.63
CA ASN A 200 13.17 28.84 6.84
C ASN A 200 11.95 29.41 7.53
N VAL A 201 12.16 30.02 8.70
CA VAL A 201 11.08 30.65 9.46
C VAL A 201 10.86 32.05 8.88
N PRO A 202 9.62 32.41 8.52
CA PRO A 202 9.30 33.76 8.09
C PRO A 202 9.74 34.80 9.13
N PHE A 203 10.38 35.85 8.64
CA PHE A 203 10.99 36.90 9.44
C PHE A 203 10.62 38.25 8.85
N PHE A 204 10.02 39.11 9.67
CA PHE A 204 9.73 40.50 9.30
C PHE A 204 10.68 41.42 10.07
N PRO A 205 11.71 41.96 9.42
CA PRO A 205 12.60 42.92 10.06
C PRO A 205 11.87 44.25 10.27
N GLY A 206 12.12 44.91 11.39
CA GLY A 206 11.63 46.26 11.66
C GLY A 206 12.69 47.10 12.36
N LYS A 207 12.59 48.43 12.24
CA LYS A 207 13.57 49.38 12.79
C LYS A 207 13.60 49.39 14.33
N LYS A 208 12.47 49.11 14.98
CA LYS A 208 12.34 49.08 16.46
C LYS A 208 12.34 47.65 17.03
N ALA A 209 11.74 46.71 16.30
CA ALA A 209 11.65 45.31 16.68
C ALA A 209 11.50 44.46 15.41
N SER A 210 11.84 43.17 15.50
CA SER A 210 11.60 42.21 14.43
C SER A 210 10.64 41.12 14.89
N LEU A 211 9.89 40.57 13.95
CA LEU A 211 8.85 39.56 14.23
C LEU A 211 9.18 38.24 13.53
N TYR A 212 9.06 37.15 14.28
CA TYR A 212 8.91 35.80 13.77
C TYR A 212 7.49 35.32 14.07
N TYR A 213 6.87 34.59 13.16
CA TYR A 213 5.55 34.00 13.38
C TYR A 213 5.50 32.56 12.87
N PHE A 214 4.52 31.82 13.41
CA PHE A 214 4.45 30.37 13.28
C PHE A 214 3.03 29.92 12.98
N GLU A 215 2.86 29.26 11.85
CA GLU A 215 1.58 28.69 11.43
C GLU A 215 1.76 27.24 11.01
N PRO A 216 0.74 26.38 11.19
CA PRO A 216 0.82 24.98 10.78
C PRO A 216 1.27 24.81 9.33
N LYS A 217 0.79 25.66 8.40
CA LYS A 217 1.15 25.60 6.98
C LYS A 217 2.64 25.82 6.72
N ILE A 218 3.27 26.79 7.40
CA ILE A 218 4.72 27.06 7.30
C ILE A 218 5.52 25.80 7.62
N PHE A 219 5.07 25.07 8.64
CA PHE A 219 5.76 23.88 9.11
C PHE A 219 5.29 22.57 8.48
N LYS A 220 4.46 22.61 7.43
CA LYS A 220 3.86 21.40 6.83
C LYS A 220 3.12 20.53 7.87
N MET A 221 2.63 21.15 8.95
CA MET A 221 1.80 20.52 9.96
C MET A 221 0.33 20.77 9.64
N LYS A 222 -0.53 19.78 9.90
CA LYS A 222 -1.99 19.98 9.78
C LYS A 222 -2.54 20.89 10.88
N SER A 223 -1.94 20.83 12.06
CA SER A 223 -2.34 21.60 13.24
C SER A 223 -1.19 21.66 14.24
N ILE A 224 -1.16 22.70 15.06
CA ILE A 224 -0.33 22.76 16.27
C ILE A 224 -1.20 22.37 17.46
N LYS A 225 -0.72 21.44 18.29
CA LYS A 225 -1.47 20.93 19.46
C LYS A 225 -0.75 21.13 20.78
N ARG A 226 0.56 21.35 20.75
CA ARG A 226 1.37 21.57 21.96
C ARG A 226 2.63 22.34 21.61
N ILE A 227 2.99 23.28 22.46
CA ILE A 227 4.26 24.03 22.41
C ILE A 227 4.86 23.97 23.80
N PHE A 228 6.17 23.75 23.88
CA PHE A 228 6.91 23.83 25.13
C PHE A 228 8.33 24.35 24.88
N TYR A 229 8.96 24.81 25.95
CA TYR A 229 10.32 25.34 25.92
C TYR A 229 11.23 24.45 26.76
N ILE A 230 12.50 24.37 26.36
CA ILE A 230 13.53 23.70 27.14
C ILE A 230 14.71 24.67 27.26
N ASN A 231 15.22 24.79 28.48
CA ASN A 231 16.47 25.47 28.77
C ASN A 231 17.57 24.42 29.03
N GLY A 232 18.78 24.66 28.50
CA GLY A 232 19.91 23.79 28.68
C GLY A 232 21.24 24.56 28.69
N ASN A 233 22.22 23.98 29.37
CA ASN A 233 23.57 24.53 29.47
C ASN A 233 24.55 23.75 28.61
N LYS A 234 25.71 24.37 28.33
CA LYS A 234 26.75 23.78 27.48
C LYS A 234 27.14 22.38 27.97
N ASN A 235 27.37 21.47 27.03
CA ASN A 235 27.74 20.06 27.24
C ASN A 235 26.64 19.17 27.84
N VAL A 236 25.46 19.72 28.15
CA VAL A 236 24.29 18.91 28.51
C VAL A 236 23.74 18.23 27.25
N LYS A 237 23.34 16.96 27.39
CA LYS A 237 22.56 16.24 26.38
C LYS A 237 21.15 16.02 26.88
N ARG A 238 20.15 16.15 26.01
CA ARG A 238 18.75 15.85 26.29
C ARG A 238 18.11 15.22 25.06
N GLY A 239 17.06 14.44 25.26
CA GLY A 239 16.35 13.78 24.17
C GLY A 239 16.44 12.29 24.34
N SER A 240 17.08 11.60 23.40
CA SER A 240 17.28 10.16 23.40
C SER A 240 15.96 9.39 23.36
N HIS A 241 15.08 9.82 22.46
CA HIS A 241 13.83 9.12 22.16
C HIS A 241 13.38 9.40 20.72
N ALA A 242 12.43 8.59 20.27
CA ALA A 242 11.63 8.84 19.08
C ALA A 242 10.14 8.88 19.42
N HIS A 243 9.34 9.44 18.52
CA HIS A 243 7.88 9.43 18.60
C HIS A 243 7.27 8.49 17.56
N LYS A 244 6.29 7.66 17.93
CA LYS A 244 5.59 6.77 16.98
C LYS A 244 4.72 7.56 16.01
N LYS A 245 4.09 8.63 16.48
CA LYS A 245 3.05 9.38 15.76
C LYS A 245 3.29 10.89 15.72
N CYS A 246 3.91 11.49 16.73
CA CYS A 246 4.12 12.93 16.80
C CYS A 246 5.21 13.40 15.83
N ASN A 247 4.90 14.46 15.07
CA ASN A 247 5.92 15.26 14.40
C ASN A 247 6.25 16.48 15.28
N GLN A 248 7.49 16.95 15.19
CA GLN A 248 7.99 18.05 15.99
C GLN A 248 8.69 19.09 15.12
N VAL A 249 8.66 20.35 15.54
CA VAL A 249 9.47 21.41 14.99
C VAL A 249 10.31 22.00 16.13
N LEU A 250 11.63 21.96 15.97
CA LEU A 250 12.58 22.52 16.92
C LEU A 250 13.10 23.86 16.42
N ILE A 251 13.14 24.85 17.31
CA ILE A 251 13.63 26.20 17.02
C ILE A 251 14.55 26.63 18.15
N CYS A 252 15.74 27.13 17.81
CA CYS A 252 16.67 27.69 18.79
C CYS A 252 16.38 29.18 18.97
N GLN A 253 15.75 29.54 20.09
CA GLN A 253 15.34 30.91 20.42
C GLN A 253 16.53 31.76 20.87
N LYS A 254 17.40 31.16 21.70
CA LYS A 254 18.63 31.76 22.23
C LYS A 254 19.70 30.69 22.30
N GLY A 255 20.95 31.05 22.02
CA GLY A 255 22.09 30.15 22.09
C GLY A 255 22.21 29.23 20.88
N LYS A 256 22.79 28.04 21.10
CA LYS A 256 23.18 27.12 20.02
C LYS A 256 23.01 25.67 20.43
N VAL A 257 22.36 24.88 19.58
CA VAL A 257 22.21 23.43 19.75
C VAL A 257 22.61 22.65 18.51
N ARG A 258 23.14 21.45 18.73
CA ARG A 258 23.27 20.40 17.72
C ARG A 258 22.19 19.35 17.96
N VAL A 259 21.39 19.08 16.93
CA VAL A 259 20.35 18.05 16.97
C VAL A 259 20.78 16.89 16.08
N ASN A 260 21.04 15.74 16.68
CA ASN A 260 21.38 14.50 15.98
C ASN A 260 20.11 13.70 15.77
N CYS A 261 19.82 13.37 14.51
CA CYS A 261 18.63 12.63 14.13
C CYS A 261 19.03 11.29 13.49
N THR A 262 18.47 10.19 13.99
CA THR A 262 18.48 8.89 13.32
C THR A 262 17.07 8.59 12.83
N TYR A 263 16.88 8.35 11.53
CA TYR A 263 15.55 8.19 10.91
C TYR A 263 15.46 6.93 10.02
N SER A 264 16.47 6.06 10.11
CA SER A 264 16.44 4.68 9.61
C SER A 264 17.53 3.85 10.29
N ASN A 265 17.60 2.55 9.98
CA ASN A 265 18.66 1.65 10.45
C ASN A 265 20.10 2.05 10.02
N LYS A 266 20.27 2.95 9.04
CA LYS A 266 21.59 3.37 8.54
C LYS A 266 21.74 4.89 8.42
N ASP A 267 20.62 5.62 8.43
CA ASP A 267 20.62 7.04 8.09
C ASP A 267 20.62 7.91 9.36
N LYS A 268 21.71 8.66 9.54
CA LYS A 268 21.89 9.63 10.61
C LYS A 268 22.23 10.99 10.01
N LYS A 269 21.74 12.08 10.62
CA LYS A 269 22.09 13.44 10.23
C LYS A 269 22.07 14.38 11.43
N SER A 270 23.08 15.24 11.50
CA SER A 270 23.17 16.30 12.50
C SER A 270 22.77 17.64 11.90
N PHE A 271 22.06 18.44 12.69
CA PHE A 271 21.62 19.79 12.33
C PHE A 271 22.10 20.77 13.39
N LEU A 272 22.58 21.93 12.95
CA LEU A 272 22.99 23.00 13.85
C LEU A 272 21.93 24.10 13.82
N LEU A 273 21.34 24.40 14.99
CA LEU A 273 20.40 25.50 15.16
C LEU A 273 21.06 26.58 16.03
N LYS A 274 21.12 27.81 15.52
CA LYS A 274 21.81 28.95 16.16
C LYS A 274 21.00 30.25 16.17
N SER A 275 19.76 30.21 15.69
CA SER A 275 18.88 31.38 15.59
C SER A 275 17.46 30.95 15.26
N CYS A 276 16.49 31.85 15.45
CA CYS A 276 15.09 31.67 15.06
C CYS A 276 14.84 31.62 13.55
N LYS A 277 15.83 31.97 12.70
CA LYS A 277 15.67 32.00 11.23
C LYS A 277 15.45 30.61 10.63
N THR A 278 15.89 29.56 11.31
CA THR A 278 15.74 28.19 10.86
C THR A 278 15.11 27.33 11.93
N ALA A 279 14.17 26.49 11.50
CA ALA A 279 13.53 25.48 12.32
C ALA A 279 13.86 24.10 11.77
N LEU A 280 14.02 23.10 12.64
CA LEU A 280 14.19 21.71 12.25
C LEU A 280 12.84 20.99 12.35
N PHE A 281 12.31 20.51 11.22
CA PHE A 281 11.20 19.58 11.22
C PHE A 281 11.70 18.16 11.47
N ILE A 282 11.19 17.56 12.53
CA ILE A 282 11.47 16.20 12.96
C ILE A 282 10.20 15.37 12.72
N ASN A 283 10.27 14.47 11.75
CA ASN A 283 9.19 13.54 11.49
C ASN A 283 9.06 12.54 12.64
N LYS A 284 7.85 12.02 12.87
CA LYS A 284 7.67 10.79 13.64
C LYS A 284 8.60 9.68 13.14
N MET A 285 8.93 8.74 14.01
CA MET A 285 9.94 7.70 13.79
C MET A 285 11.32 8.27 13.49
N THR A 286 11.67 9.39 14.13
CA THR A 286 13.03 9.94 14.16
C THR A 286 13.53 9.96 15.60
N TRP A 287 14.60 9.24 15.87
CA TRP A 287 15.32 9.31 17.13
C TRP A 287 16.13 10.60 17.20
N THR A 288 15.98 11.33 18.29
CA THR A 288 16.53 12.68 18.42
C THR A 288 17.36 12.83 19.69
N ASP A 289 18.60 13.26 19.52
CA ASP A 289 19.49 13.67 20.61
C ASP A 289 19.88 15.14 20.42
N ILE A 290 19.71 15.93 21.48
CA ILE A 290 20.00 17.36 21.49
C ILE A 290 21.21 17.59 22.38
N GLU A 291 22.24 18.22 21.81
CA GLU A 291 23.45 18.63 22.49
C GLU A 291 23.48 20.16 22.56
N TYR A 292 23.54 20.70 23.76
CA TYR A 292 23.61 22.13 24.01
C TYR A 292 25.06 22.60 23.90
N LEU A 293 25.31 23.59 23.04
CA LEU A 293 26.67 24.07 22.75
C LEU A 293 27.02 25.36 23.49
N GLU A 294 26.03 26.02 24.09
CA GLU A 294 26.15 27.29 24.83
C GLU A 294 25.30 27.25 26.10
N ASN A 295 25.66 28.06 27.10
CA ASN A 295 24.91 28.19 28.35
C ASN A 295 23.60 28.97 28.11
N GLU A 296 22.59 28.71 28.95
CA GLU A 296 21.28 29.37 28.87
C GLU A 296 20.63 29.29 27.48
N THR A 297 20.85 28.18 26.78
CA THR A 297 20.30 27.96 25.45
C THR A 297 18.84 27.57 25.57
N ILE A 298 17.96 28.29 24.85
CA ILE A 298 16.52 28.08 24.89
C ILE A 298 16.07 27.54 23.54
N ILE A 299 15.39 26.39 23.57
CA ILE A 299 14.73 25.83 22.39
C ILE A 299 13.21 25.77 22.60
N SER A 300 12.47 26.07 21.54
CA SER A 300 11.02 25.82 21.46
C SER A 300 10.79 24.53 20.68
N VAL A 301 9.84 23.74 21.15
CA VAL A 301 9.36 22.53 20.48
C VAL A 301 7.88 22.66 20.21
N ILE A 302 7.50 22.59 18.94
CA ILE A 302 6.11 22.63 18.48
C ILE A 302 5.71 21.23 18.03
N CYS A 303 4.58 20.73 18.51
CA CYS A 303 4.08 19.39 18.22
C CYS A 303 2.71 19.44 17.53
N ASP A 304 2.49 18.53 16.59
CA ASP A 304 1.17 18.33 15.96
C ASP A 304 0.23 17.43 16.78
N ARG A 305 0.66 17.00 17.96
CA ARG A 305 -0.10 16.15 18.90
C ARG A 305 -0.01 16.63 20.34
N LYS A 306 -1.03 16.27 21.14
CA LYS A 306 -1.01 16.39 22.60
C LYS A 306 0.04 15.44 23.18
N TYR A 307 0.40 15.64 24.45
CA TYR A 307 1.28 14.72 25.15
C TYR A 307 0.61 13.35 25.32
N GLU A 308 1.30 12.29 24.92
CA GLU A 308 0.87 10.90 25.06
C GLU A 308 2.09 10.06 25.45
N VAL A 309 2.12 9.53 26.69
CA VAL A 309 3.30 8.78 27.19
C VAL A 309 3.63 7.56 26.33
N HIS A 310 2.63 6.87 25.79
CA HIS A 310 2.82 5.67 24.96
C HIS A 310 3.32 5.97 23.53
N ASP A 311 3.36 7.24 23.12
CA ASP A 311 3.90 7.64 21.83
C ASP A 311 5.43 7.60 21.81
N TYR A 312 6.08 7.63 22.97
CA TYR A 312 7.52 7.65 23.10
C TYR A 312 8.13 6.26 22.87
N ILE A 313 9.31 6.25 22.25
CA ILE A 313 10.22 5.11 22.15
C ILE A 313 11.51 5.54 22.82
N HIS A 314 11.79 5.02 24.02
CA HIS A 314 12.97 5.33 24.82
C HIS A 314 14.11 4.30 24.65
N ASP A 315 13.84 3.21 23.95
CA ASP A 315 14.77 2.12 23.71
C ASP A 315 15.28 2.21 22.26
N TYR A 316 16.57 2.46 22.10
CA TYR A 316 17.18 2.66 20.78
C TYR A 316 17.19 1.38 19.95
N GLU A 317 17.34 0.21 20.57
CA GLU A 317 17.34 -1.06 19.86
C GLU A 317 15.95 -1.35 19.30
N LYS A 318 14.90 -1.20 20.13
CA LYS A 318 13.50 -1.31 19.68
C LYS A 318 13.17 -0.29 18.58
N PHE A 319 13.72 0.91 18.66
CA PHE A 319 13.59 1.90 17.60
C PHE A 319 14.22 1.40 16.30
N ILE A 320 15.44 0.88 16.32
CA ILE A 320 16.10 0.37 15.11
C ILE A 320 15.38 -0.86 14.53
N GLU A 321 14.86 -1.74 15.39
CA GLU A 321 14.08 -2.90 14.96
C GLU A 321 12.79 -2.52 14.25
N SER A 322 12.19 -1.38 14.59
CA SER A 322 10.97 -0.89 13.90
C SER A 322 11.17 -0.57 12.42
N PHE A 323 12.42 -0.53 11.92
CA PHE A 323 12.75 -0.36 10.50
C PHE A 323 13.08 -1.66 9.78
N LYS A 324 13.17 -2.80 10.47
CA LYS A 324 13.35 -4.13 9.87
C LYS A 324 12.02 -4.61 9.30
#